data_AF-A0A8H6M2Y8-F1
#
_entry.id   AF-A0A8H6M2Y8-F1
#
_cell.length_a   1.000
_cell.length_b   1.000
_cell.length_c   1.000
_cell.angle_alpha   90.00
_cell.angle_beta   90.00
_cell.angle_gamma   90.00
#
_symmetry.space_group_name_H-M   'P 1'
#
loop_
_entity.id
_entity.type
_entity.pdbx_description
1 polymer ?
#
loop_
_entity_poly.entity_id
_entity_poly.type
_entity_poly.pdbx_seq_one_letter_code
_entity_poly.pdbx_strand_id
1 'polypeptide(L)'
;MSAAAPKIKALAQGGPSKLTTILKQLNAKPRLGLQGVKSLKLTYAFRNDHFGARHFAKEDLPRIRWANPELDIQVERVNKTKEEQWKPELVVSFADNTSRTIPLANKLSTSITLELMNVAGGKSWEEHRAAAEAAGEPILPSDPSLPQPSPLKKTAAAAQGLPSFAEFKKTHPEAGKPKIVTTTAPTKEKKDAAPLAGAFASAAAAAPPS
;
A
#
# COMPACT_ATOMS: atom_id res chain seq x y z
N MET A 1 13.64 -51.47 41.42
CA MET A 1 14.25 -50.50 40.49
C MET A 1 13.26 -50.26 39.37
N SER A 2 12.52 -49.15 39.40
CA SER A 2 11.56 -48.78 38.35
C SER A 2 11.97 -47.41 37.82
N ALA A 3 12.51 -47.37 36.61
CA ALA A 3 12.97 -46.15 35.97
C ALA A 3 11.78 -45.44 35.32
N ALA A 4 11.47 -44.24 35.81
CA ALA A 4 10.48 -43.36 35.21
C ALA A 4 11.02 -42.82 33.87
N ALA A 5 10.35 -43.15 32.77
CA ALA A 5 10.64 -42.59 31.45
C ALA A 5 10.24 -41.11 31.39
N PRO A 6 11.13 -40.20 30.93
CA PRO A 6 10.77 -38.81 30.74
C PRO A 6 9.86 -38.66 29.51
N LYS A 7 8.67 -38.08 29.71
CA LYS A 7 7.78 -37.63 28.63
C LYS A 7 8.46 -36.48 27.90
N ILE A 8 9.08 -36.74 26.75
CA ILE A 8 9.57 -35.71 25.84
C ILE A 8 8.33 -35.01 25.26
N LYS A 9 8.02 -33.82 25.79
CA LYS A 9 7.00 -32.94 25.22
C LYS A 9 7.53 -32.48 23.87
N ALA A 10 7.04 -33.07 22.79
CA ALA A 10 7.38 -32.69 21.43
C ALA A 10 7.05 -31.21 21.23
N LEU A 11 8.10 -30.38 21.17
CA LEU A 11 8.03 -29.04 20.63
C LEU A 11 7.77 -29.18 19.13
N ALA A 12 6.50 -29.23 18.73
CA ALA A 12 6.09 -28.96 17.37
C ALA A 12 6.32 -27.46 17.07
N GLN A 13 7.60 -27.03 17.09
CA GLN A 13 8.07 -25.73 16.64
C GLN A 13 8.17 -25.75 15.11
N GLY A 14 7.02 -25.87 14.45
CA GLY A 14 6.94 -25.95 12.99
C GLY A 14 5.74 -25.17 12.43
N GLY A 15 5.27 -24.15 13.14
CA GLY A 15 4.25 -23.25 12.61
C GLY A 15 4.75 -22.58 11.32
N PRO A 16 3.85 -22.30 10.34
CA PRO A 16 4.26 -21.66 9.10
C PRO A 16 5.01 -20.36 9.42
N SER A 17 6.16 -20.18 8.79
CA SER A 17 6.97 -18.97 8.99
C SER A 17 6.15 -17.72 8.68
N LYS A 18 6.46 -16.58 9.33
CA LYS A 18 5.78 -15.30 9.06
C LYS A 18 5.81 -14.94 7.58
N LEU A 19 6.91 -15.25 6.89
CA LEU A 19 7.06 -15.05 5.44
C LEU A 19 6.07 -15.90 4.64
N THR A 20 5.89 -17.17 5.01
CA THR A 20 4.91 -18.06 4.37
C THR A 20 3.49 -17.51 4.49
N THR A 21 3.12 -16.94 5.65
CA THR A 21 1.82 -16.31 5.86
C THR A 21 1.63 -15.06 5.00
N ILE A 22 2.65 -14.20 4.93
CA ILE A 22 2.63 -13.00 4.08
C ILE A 22 2.51 -13.39 2.61
N LEU A 23 3.27 -14.38 2.14
CA LEU A 23 3.19 -14.85 0.76
C LEU A 23 1.81 -15.44 0.43
N LYS A 24 1.18 -16.15 1.37
CA LYS A 24 -0.22 -16.62 1.20
C LYS A 24 -1.18 -15.45 1.05
N GLN A 25 -1.01 -14.39 1.85
CA GLN A 25 -1.84 -13.19 1.77
C GLN A 25 -1.62 -12.40 0.47
N LEU A 26 -0.36 -12.22 0.05
CA LEU A 26 -0.02 -11.52 -1.19
C LEU A 26 -0.48 -12.26 -2.44
N ASN A 27 -0.45 -13.59 -2.40
CA ASN A 27 -0.93 -14.46 -3.49
C ASN A 27 -2.42 -14.84 -3.34
N ALA A 28 -3.14 -14.24 -2.40
CA ALA A 28 -4.57 -14.49 -2.24
C ALA A 28 -5.33 -14.05 -3.50
N LYS A 29 -6.22 -14.92 -3.99
CA LYS A 29 -7.13 -14.60 -5.10
C LYS A 29 -8.20 -13.61 -4.61
N PRO A 30 -8.67 -12.66 -5.44
CA PRO A 30 -8.21 -12.33 -6.80
C PRO A 30 -6.87 -11.58 -6.84
N ARG A 31 -6.13 -11.73 -7.95
CA ARG A 31 -4.91 -10.94 -8.20
C ARG A 31 -5.31 -9.51 -8.60
N LEU A 32 -4.91 -8.53 -7.81
CA LEU A 32 -5.24 -7.12 -7.99
C LEU A 32 -4.31 -6.44 -9.01
N GLY A 33 -4.28 -6.96 -10.24
CA GLY A 33 -3.52 -6.39 -11.36
C GLY A 33 -4.22 -5.17 -11.93
N LEU A 34 -3.52 -4.04 -11.96
CA LEU A 34 -4.00 -2.77 -12.51
C LEU A 34 -3.36 -2.54 -13.88
N GLN A 35 -4.15 -2.14 -14.87
CA GLN A 35 -3.65 -1.85 -16.21
C GLN A 35 -3.77 -0.35 -16.50
N GLY A 36 -2.70 0.23 -17.07
CA GLY A 36 -2.69 1.63 -17.46
C GLY A 36 -2.65 2.63 -16.29
N VAL A 37 -2.34 2.20 -15.06
CA VAL A 37 -2.17 3.10 -13.90
C VAL A 37 -0.70 3.38 -13.66
N LYS A 38 -0.35 4.67 -13.55
CA LYS A 38 1.02 5.14 -13.29
C LYS A 38 1.26 5.37 -11.80
N SER A 39 0.33 6.05 -11.14
CA SER A 39 0.46 6.37 -9.71
C SER A 39 -0.87 6.29 -8.97
N LEU A 40 -0.79 5.83 -7.72
CA LEU A 40 -1.88 5.82 -6.77
C LEU A 40 -1.51 6.68 -5.58
N LYS A 41 -2.31 7.71 -5.31
CA LYS A 41 -2.17 8.56 -4.13
C LYS A 41 -3.34 8.36 -3.20
N LEU A 42 -3.08 7.82 -2.01
CA LEU A 42 -4.08 7.58 -0.98
C LEU A 42 -3.87 8.56 0.19
N THR A 43 -4.89 9.34 0.51
CA THR A 43 -4.87 10.28 1.63
C THR A 43 -5.91 9.84 2.67
N TYR A 44 -5.48 9.54 3.89
CA TYR A 44 -6.40 9.21 5.00
C TYR A 44 -5.92 9.71 6.37
N ALA A 45 -6.84 9.72 7.34
CA ALA A 45 -6.58 10.19 8.70
C ALA A 45 -5.86 9.11 9.51
N PHE A 46 -4.79 9.48 10.22
CA PHE A 46 -4.00 8.51 10.96
C PHE A 46 -4.78 7.83 12.12
N ARG A 47 -5.68 8.57 12.78
CA ARG A 47 -6.45 8.11 13.96
C ARG A 47 -7.94 8.41 13.83
N ASN A 48 -8.73 7.56 14.50
CA ASN A 48 -10.18 7.65 14.77
C ASN A 48 -11.13 7.67 13.56
N ASP A 49 -10.65 8.06 12.38
CA ASP A 49 -11.48 8.23 11.20
C ASP A 49 -11.05 7.30 10.06
N HIS A 50 -11.98 7.07 9.13
CA HIS A 50 -11.73 6.37 7.86
C HIS A 50 -11.19 4.93 8.01
N PHE A 51 -11.88 4.11 8.84
CA PHE A 51 -11.51 2.70 9.06
C PHE A 51 -11.30 1.92 7.76
N GLY A 52 -12.21 2.04 6.78
CA GLY A 52 -12.07 1.33 5.51
C GLY A 52 -10.80 1.70 4.74
N ALA A 53 -10.40 2.98 4.72
CA ALA A 53 -9.17 3.42 4.09
C ALA A 53 -7.91 2.88 4.82
N ARG A 54 -7.97 2.78 6.16
CA ARG A 54 -6.88 2.19 6.96
C ARG A 54 -6.74 0.68 6.72
N HIS A 55 -7.87 -0.03 6.68
CA HIS A 55 -7.90 -1.46 6.36
C HIS A 55 -7.39 -1.69 4.93
N PHE A 56 -7.85 -0.90 3.96
CA PHE A 56 -7.37 -0.94 2.58
C PHE A 56 -5.85 -0.71 2.51
N ALA A 57 -5.33 0.29 3.22
CA ALA A 57 -3.90 0.58 3.23
C ALA A 57 -3.05 -0.53 3.87
N LYS A 58 -3.63 -1.31 4.78
CA LYS A 58 -2.94 -2.39 5.49
C LYS A 58 -3.01 -3.72 4.75
N GLU A 59 -4.18 -4.08 4.22
CA GLU A 59 -4.45 -5.42 3.68
C GLU A 59 -4.36 -5.45 2.15
N ASP A 60 -4.94 -4.46 1.46
CA ASP A 60 -5.08 -4.47 -0.01
C ASP A 60 -3.93 -3.77 -0.73
N LEU A 61 -3.39 -2.67 -0.19
CA LEU A 61 -2.26 -1.97 -0.81
C LEU A 61 -1.01 -2.87 -1.00
N PRO A 62 -0.57 -3.68 -0.02
CA PRO A 62 0.55 -4.59 -0.23
C PRO A 62 0.28 -5.60 -1.35
N ARG A 63 -0.97 -6.07 -1.48
CA ARG A 63 -1.39 -6.99 -2.55
C ARG A 63 -1.36 -6.32 -3.92
N ILE A 64 -1.82 -5.07 -4.01
CA ILE A 64 -1.76 -4.27 -5.25
C ILE A 64 -0.31 -4.03 -5.66
N ARG A 65 0.57 -3.67 -4.71
CA ARG A 65 2.00 -3.46 -5.00
C ARG A 65 2.69 -4.75 -5.43
N TRP A 66 2.31 -5.88 -4.83
CA TRP A 66 2.84 -7.19 -5.20
C TRP A 66 2.43 -7.60 -6.63
N ALA A 67 1.21 -7.28 -7.04
CA ALA A 67 0.76 -7.53 -8.41
C ALA A 67 1.33 -6.53 -9.44
N ASN A 68 1.64 -5.30 -9.01
CA ASN A 68 2.06 -4.20 -9.89
C ASN A 68 3.32 -3.52 -9.32
N PRO A 69 4.52 -4.08 -9.55
CA PRO A 69 5.76 -3.57 -8.97
C PRO A 69 6.18 -2.20 -9.53
N GLU A 70 5.73 -1.86 -10.75
CA GLU A 70 6.09 -0.61 -11.45
C GLU A 70 5.25 0.60 -10.99
N LEU A 71 4.21 0.37 -10.19
CA LEU A 71 3.25 1.41 -9.80
C LEU A 71 3.82 2.26 -8.65
N ASP A 72 3.78 3.59 -8.79
CA ASP A 72 4.14 4.51 -7.72
C ASP A 72 2.99 4.67 -6.72
N ILE A 73 3.16 4.19 -5.49
CA ILE A 73 2.15 4.24 -4.43
C ILE A 73 2.58 5.25 -3.37
N GLN A 74 1.82 6.34 -3.28
CA GLN A 74 2.02 7.40 -2.29
C GLN A 74 0.90 7.35 -1.25
N VAL A 75 1.27 7.24 0.02
CA VAL A 75 0.32 7.20 1.14
C VAL A 75 0.54 8.42 2.03
N GLU A 76 -0.41 9.35 2.01
CA GLU A 76 -0.40 10.56 2.83
C GLU A 76 -1.25 10.32 4.09
N ARG A 77 -0.57 10.18 5.23
CA ARG A 77 -1.21 10.01 6.54
C ARG A 77 -1.24 11.35 7.24
N VAL A 78 -2.43 11.92 7.41
CA VAL A 78 -2.61 13.23 8.05
C VAL A 78 -3.08 13.03 9.48
N ASN A 79 -2.42 13.70 10.43
CA ASN A 79 -2.86 13.75 11.81
C ASN A 79 -3.99 14.76 11.94
N LYS A 80 -5.19 14.28 12.24
CA LYS A 80 -6.39 15.09 12.37
C LYS A 80 -6.56 15.55 13.81
N THR A 81 -6.89 16.83 14.02
CA THR A 81 -7.50 17.31 15.28
C THR A 81 -9.00 16.94 15.29
N LYS A 82 -9.65 16.89 16.46
CA LYS A 82 -11.06 16.43 16.56
C LYS A 82 -12.05 17.34 15.81
N GLU A 83 -11.66 18.57 15.52
CA GLU A 83 -12.52 19.62 14.94
C GLU A 83 -12.48 19.63 13.41
N GLU A 84 -11.40 19.11 12.82
CA GLU A 84 -11.27 19.03 11.37
C GLU A 84 -12.05 17.82 10.86
N GLN A 85 -12.91 18.00 9.85
CA GLN A 85 -13.53 16.90 9.09
C GLN A 85 -13.25 17.08 7.61
N TRP A 86 -12.44 16.18 7.04
CA TRP A 86 -12.13 16.14 5.62
C TRP A 86 -12.36 14.72 5.09
N LYS A 87 -12.69 14.61 3.80
CA LYS A 87 -13.02 13.33 3.16
C LYS A 87 -11.73 12.61 2.72
N PRO A 88 -11.57 11.30 3.01
CA PRO A 88 -10.45 10.55 2.51
C PRO A 88 -10.59 10.36 1.01
N GLU A 89 -9.49 10.50 0.29
CA GLU A 89 -9.45 10.53 -1.17
C GLU A 89 -8.40 9.55 -1.68
N LEU A 90 -8.76 8.81 -2.74
CA LEU A 90 -7.85 8.00 -3.53
C LEU A 90 -7.77 8.59 -4.94
N VAL A 91 -6.62 9.13 -5.30
CA VAL A 91 -6.35 9.65 -6.64
C VAL A 91 -5.63 8.58 -7.44
N VAL A 92 -6.25 8.17 -8.54
CA VAL A 92 -5.70 7.22 -9.51
C VAL A 92 -5.25 8.00 -10.74
N SER A 93 -3.95 7.99 -11.02
CA SER A 93 -3.40 8.63 -12.22
C SER A 93 -3.07 7.57 -13.26
N PHE A 94 -3.69 7.69 -14.42
CA PHE A 94 -3.50 6.79 -15.55
C PHE A 94 -2.29 7.20 -16.41
N ALA A 95 -1.80 6.28 -17.22
CA ALA A 95 -0.77 6.52 -18.22
C ALA A 95 -1.22 7.56 -19.26
N ASP A 96 -2.52 7.63 -19.53
CA ASP A 96 -3.15 8.59 -20.46
C ASP A 96 -3.26 10.02 -19.88
N ASN A 97 -2.53 10.31 -18.79
CA ASN A 97 -2.59 11.57 -18.03
C ASN A 97 -3.97 11.93 -17.44
N THR A 98 -4.93 11.00 -17.49
CA THR A 98 -6.22 11.16 -16.82
C THR A 98 -6.06 10.86 -15.33
N SER A 99 -6.69 11.66 -14.48
CA SER A 99 -6.76 11.41 -13.03
C SER A 99 -8.20 11.19 -12.59
N ARG A 100 -8.46 10.13 -11.83
CA ARG A 100 -9.76 9.89 -11.18
C ARG A 100 -9.61 9.97 -9.68
N THR A 101 -10.45 10.77 -9.04
CA THR A 101 -10.51 10.88 -7.59
C THR A 101 -11.69 10.09 -7.07
N ILE A 102 -11.41 9.09 -6.24
CA ILE A 102 -12.39 8.23 -5.61
C ILE A 102 -12.57 8.70 -4.15
N PRO A 103 -13.77 9.17 -3.75
CA PRO A 103 -14.05 9.50 -2.36
C PRO A 103 -14.19 8.21 -1.54
N LEU A 104 -13.47 8.11 -0.43
CA LEU A 104 -13.46 6.91 0.43
C LEU A 104 -14.29 7.07 1.71
N ALA A 105 -15.02 8.18 1.84
CA ALA A 105 -15.83 8.47 3.03
C ALA A 105 -16.89 7.38 3.25
N ASN A 106 -16.96 6.82 4.46
CA ASN A 106 -17.88 5.75 4.85
C ASN A 106 -17.85 4.47 4.00
N LYS A 107 -16.77 4.24 3.22
CA LYS A 107 -16.61 3.01 2.44
C LYS A 107 -15.81 1.96 3.21
N LEU A 108 -16.16 0.69 3.02
CA LEU A 108 -15.39 -0.46 3.48
C LEU A 108 -14.19 -0.72 2.57
N SER A 109 -13.14 -1.35 3.07
CA SER A 109 -11.95 -1.69 2.27
C SER A 109 -12.30 -2.54 1.04
N THR A 110 -13.19 -3.52 1.20
CA THR A 110 -13.67 -4.37 0.10
C THR A 110 -14.36 -3.56 -0.99
N SER A 111 -15.22 -2.61 -0.62
CA SER A 111 -15.90 -1.71 -1.56
C SER A 111 -14.90 -0.80 -2.29
N ILE A 112 -13.87 -0.32 -1.59
CA ILE A 112 -12.81 0.51 -2.19
C ILE A 112 -12.03 -0.31 -3.22
N THR A 113 -11.67 -1.55 -2.88
CA THR A 113 -10.97 -2.47 -3.79
C THR A 113 -11.84 -2.79 -5.00
N LEU A 114 -13.13 -3.07 -4.84
CA LEU A 114 -14.05 -3.28 -5.96
C LEU A 114 -14.13 -2.07 -6.88
N GLU A 115 -14.28 -0.87 -6.33
CA GLU A 115 -14.37 0.37 -7.12
C GLU A 115 -13.06 0.64 -7.86
N LEU A 116 -11.92 0.45 -7.22
CA LEU A 116 -10.61 0.58 -7.85
C LEU A 116 -10.44 -0.44 -8.99
N MET A 117 -10.79 -1.70 -8.76
CA MET A 117 -10.70 -2.74 -9.80
C MET A 117 -11.71 -2.53 -10.92
N ASN A 118 -12.88 -1.95 -10.67
CA ASN A 118 -13.83 -1.60 -11.74
C ASN A 118 -13.34 -0.42 -12.58
N VAL A 119 -12.51 0.45 -12.00
CA VAL A 119 -11.97 1.65 -12.66
C VAL A 119 -10.67 1.35 -13.40
N ALA A 120 -9.84 0.45 -12.89
CA ALA A 120 -8.48 0.22 -13.36
C ALA A 120 -8.05 -1.27 -13.41
N GLY A 121 -8.97 -2.19 -13.15
CA GLY A 121 -8.71 -3.63 -13.21
C GLY A 121 -8.49 -4.09 -14.65
N GLY A 122 -7.56 -5.01 -14.83
CA GLY A 122 -7.28 -5.64 -16.12
C GLY A 122 -8.06 -6.93 -16.37
N LYS A 123 -7.65 -7.66 -17.42
CA LYS A 123 -8.25 -8.94 -17.83
C LYS A 123 -8.38 -9.97 -16.69
N SER A 124 -7.40 -10.06 -15.79
CA SER A 124 -7.45 -10.99 -14.66
C SER A 124 -8.58 -10.69 -13.67
N TRP A 125 -9.01 -9.43 -13.58
CA TRP A 125 -10.14 -9.03 -12.75
C TRP A 125 -11.46 -9.41 -13.42
N GLU A 126 -11.57 -9.19 -14.73
CA GLU A 126 -12.76 -9.54 -15.51
C GLU A 126 -13.02 -11.05 -15.51
N GLU A 127 -11.98 -11.86 -15.71
CA GLU A 127 -12.04 -13.33 -15.60
C GLU A 127 -12.53 -13.78 -14.23
N HIS A 128 -12.01 -13.16 -13.16
CA HIS A 128 -12.44 -13.47 -11.80
C HIS A 128 -13.89 -13.05 -11.55
N ARG A 129 -14.30 -11.89 -12.06
CA ARG A 129 -15.68 -11.41 -11.94
C ARG A 129 -16.64 -12.35 -12.67
N ALA A 130 -16.31 -12.76 -13.89
CA ALA A 130 -17.09 -13.73 -14.66
C ALA A 130 -17.15 -15.09 -13.95
N ALA A 131 -16.04 -15.57 -13.37
CA ALA A 131 -16.02 -16.80 -12.59
C ALA A 131 -16.85 -16.71 -11.31
N ALA A 132 -16.80 -15.58 -10.59
CA ALA A 132 -17.59 -15.34 -9.39
C ALA A 132 -19.09 -15.25 -9.70
N GLU A 133 -19.46 -14.58 -10.80
CA GLU A 133 -20.83 -14.51 -11.28
C GLU A 133 -21.35 -15.88 -11.72
N ALA A 134 -20.53 -16.68 -12.41
CA ALA A 134 -20.86 -18.06 -12.77
C ALA A 134 -20.98 -18.98 -11.54
N ALA A 135 -20.21 -18.73 -10.48
CA ALA A 135 -20.27 -19.49 -9.23
C ALA A 135 -21.36 -19.02 -8.25
N GLY A 136 -21.97 -17.85 -8.49
CA GLY A 136 -22.90 -17.22 -7.55
C GLY A 136 -22.26 -16.78 -6.22
N GLU A 137 -20.92 -16.69 -6.18
CA GLU A 137 -20.14 -16.32 -4.98
C GLU A 137 -19.85 -14.81 -4.95
N PRO A 138 -19.67 -14.21 -3.74
CA PRO A 138 -19.28 -12.82 -3.63
C PRO A 138 -17.91 -12.57 -4.31
N ILE A 139 -17.86 -11.55 -5.18
CA ILE A 139 -16.71 -11.21 -6.06
C ILE A 139 -15.39 -11.00 -5.28
N LEU A 140 -15.49 -10.63 -4.00
CA LEU A 140 -14.36 -10.63 -3.08
C LEU A 140 -14.74 -11.41 -1.82
N PRO A 141 -13.77 -12.09 -1.18
CA PRO A 141 -13.97 -12.64 0.15
C PRO A 141 -14.24 -11.47 1.11
N SER A 142 -15.51 -11.22 1.39
CA SER A 142 -15.94 -10.29 2.42
C SER A 142 -15.58 -10.88 3.78
N ASP A 143 -14.75 -10.18 4.55
CA ASP A 143 -14.45 -10.54 5.93
C ASP A 143 -15.74 -10.44 6.77
N PRO A 144 -16.28 -11.55 7.32
CA PRO A 144 -17.52 -11.54 8.10
C PRO A 144 -17.35 -10.88 9.49
N SER A 145 -16.13 -10.49 9.89
CA SER A 145 -15.84 -9.96 11.22
C SER A 145 -16.14 -8.46 11.40
N LEU A 146 -16.54 -7.73 10.35
CA LEU A 146 -16.90 -6.32 10.49
C LEU A 146 -18.42 -6.17 10.42
N PRO A 147 -19.05 -5.42 11.36
CA PRO A 147 -20.46 -5.16 11.28
C PRO A 147 -20.74 -4.53 9.91
N GLN A 148 -21.55 -5.24 9.11
CA GLN A 148 -22.18 -4.68 7.93
C GLN A 148 -22.74 -3.32 8.34
N PRO A 149 -22.47 -2.22 7.61
CA PRO A 149 -23.23 -1.01 7.85
C PRO A 149 -24.69 -1.37 7.59
N SER A 150 -25.44 -1.56 8.68
CA SER A 150 -26.89 -1.60 8.65
C SER A 150 -27.35 -0.44 7.76
N PRO A 151 -28.41 -0.59 6.95
CA PRO A 151 -28.98 0.51 6.19
C PRO A 151 -29.58 1.55 7.14
N LEU A 152 -28.72 2.29 7.84
CA LEU A 152 -29.06 3.49 8.57
C LEU A 152 -29.35 4.54 7.51
N LYS A 153 -30.66 4.63 7.23
CA LYS A 153 -31.41 5.80 6.77
C LYS A 153 -30.55 6.85 6.06
N LYS A 154 -30.81 7.02 4.76
CA LYS A 154 -30.50 8.21 3.97
C LYS A 154 -30.68 9.49 4.79
N THR A 155 -29.60 10.02 5.36
CA THR A 155 -29.45 11.45 5.60
C THR A 155 -28.49 11.96 4.54
N ALA A 156 -29.01 12.08 3.32
CA ALA A 156 -28.33 12.68 2.17
C ALA A 156 -28.00 14.18 2.36
N ALA A 157 -28.31 14.77 3.52
CA ALA A 157 -28.14 16.19 3.81
C ALA A 157 -26.77 16.58 4.40
N ALA A 158 -25.96 15.63 4.91
CA ALA A 158 -24.69 15.97 5.57
C ALA A 158 -23.44 15.84 4.66
N ALA A 159 -23.57 15.30 3.45
CA ALA A 159 -22.43 15.06 2.54
C ALA A 159 -22.11 16.24 1.60
N GLN A 160 -23.00 17.23 1.51
CA GLN A 160 -22.93 18.35 0.55
C GLN A 160 -22.19 19.59 1.06
N GLY A 161 -21.73 19.61 2.32
CA GLY A 161 -21.09 20.78 2.93
C GLY A 161 -19.61 20.65 3.29
N LEU A 162 -18.97 19.50 3.05
CA LEU A 162 -17.55 19.31 3.41
C LEU A 162 -16.64 19.55 2.20
N PRO A 163 -15.69 20.51 2.29
CA PRO A 163 -14.77 20.85 1.20
C PRO A 163 -13.80 19.70 0.88
N SER A 164 -13.29 19.73 -0.35
CA SER A 164 -12.27 18.78 -0.82
C SER A 164 -10.92 18.97 -0.10
N PHE A 165 -10.08 17.94 -0.07
CA PHE A 165 -8.76 18.05 0.58
C PHE A 165 -7.87 19.15 -0.06
N ALA A 166 -8.05 19.41 -1.36
CA ALA A 166 -7.37 20.47 -2.08
C ALA A 166 -7.78 21.89 -1.61
N GLU A 167 -9.03 22.07 -1.21
CA GLU A 167 -9.52 23.34 -0.65
C GLU A 167 -9.07 23.52 0.80
N PHE A 168 -9.04 22.44 1.59
CA PHE A 168 -8.52 22.48 2.97
C PHE A 168 -7.03 22.86 3.02
N LYS A 169 -6.19 22.34 2.10
CA LYS A 169 -4.78 22.76 1.99
C LYS A 169 -4.59 24.22 1.62
N LYS A 170 -5.57 24.85 0.94
CA LYS A 170 -5.52 26.27 0.60
C LYS A 170 -5.89 27.15 1.80
N THR A 171 -6.73 26.68 2.71
CA THR A 171 -7.18 27.45 3.88
C THR A 171 -6.30 27.25 5.12
N HIS A 172 -5.60 26.13 5.24
CA HIS A 172 -4.65 25.86 6.34
C HIS A 172 -3.26 25.42 5.83
N PRO A 173 -2.38 26.36 5.45
CA PRO A 173 -1.03 26.04 4.98
C PRO A 173 -0.10 25.45 6.07
N GLU A 174 -0.46 25.55 7.35
CA GLU A 174 0.44 25.23 8.49
C GLU A 174 0.34 23.79 9.02
N ALA A 175 -0.72 23.02 8.69
CA ALA A 175 -0.85 21.61 9.10
C ALA A 175 -0.03 20.64 8.22
N GLY A 176 0.65 21.17 7.19
CA GLY A 176 1.33 20.44 6.13
C GLY A 176 2.83 20.25 6.33
N LYS A 177 3.28 19.73 7.47
CA LYS A 177 4.57 19.01 7.50
C LYS A 177 4.30 17.52 7.34
N PRO A 178 4.18 17.00 6.10
CA PRO A 178 4.15 15.57 5.89
C PRO A 178 5.47 14.99 6.42
N LYS A 179 5.38 14.05 7.37
CA LYS A 179 6.46 13.08 7.55
C LYS A 179 6.44 12.17 6.31
N ILE A 180 7.08 12.63 5.24
CA ILE A 180 7.42 11.81 4.10
C ILE A 180 8.43 10.79 4.62
N VAL A 181 7.98 9.57 4.89
CA VAL A 181 8.91 8.45 5.08
C VAL A 181 9.33 8.01 3.69
N THR A 182 10.25 8.77 3.08
CA THR A 182 11.01 8.29 1.94
C THR A 182 11.85 7.13 2.49
N THR A 183 11.46 5.91 2.16
CA THR A 183 12.31 4.75 2.40
C THR A 183 13.35 4.76 1.28
N THR A 184 14.31 5.69 1.36
CA THR A 184 15.56 5.58 0.62
C THR A 184 16.37 4.45 1.22
N ALA A 185 16.89 3.62 0.33
CA ALA A 185 17.79 2.52 0.64
C ALA A 185 18.98 2.98 1.50
N PRO A 186 19.50 2.13 2.40
CA PRO A 186 20.66 2.46 3.22
C PRO A 186 21.94 2.39 2.38
N THR A 187 22.37 3.51 1.81
CA THR A 187 23.76 3.69 1.37
C THR A 187 24.59 4.01 2.61
N LYS A 188 25.29 3.01 3.14
CA LYS A 188 26.35 3.20 4.14
C LYS A 188 27.51 3.95 3.49
N GLU A 189 27.58 5.26 3.67
CA GLU A 189 28.86 5.99 3.61
C GLU A 189 29.69 5.58 4.83
N LYS A 190 30.75 4.81 4.59
CA LYS A 190 31.82 4.57 5.55
C LYS A 190 32.95 5.54 5.19
N LYS A 191 33.06 6.62 5.95
CA LYS A 191 34.32 7.38 6.10
C LYS A 191 35.35 6.47 6.79
N ASP A 192 36.62 6.82 6.58
CA ASP A 192 37.85 6.27 7.16
C ASP A 192 38.64 5.31 6.24
N ALA A 193 39.47 5.90 5.38
CA ALA A 193 40.83 5.40 5.10
C ALA A 193 41.69 6.53 4.50
N ALA A 194 42.82 6.77 5.16
CA ALA A 194 43.82 7.80 4.88
C ALA A 194 44.50 7.67 3.50
N PRO A 195 45.10 8.76 2.97
CA PRO A 195 45.86 8.72 1.73
C PRO A 195 47.26 8.16 1.97
N LEU A 196 47.54 6.96 1.48
CA LEU A 196 48.92 6.51 1.29
C LEU A 196 49.41 7.02 -0.06
N ALA A 197 50.21 8.09 0.02
CA ALA A 197 51.12 8.49 -1.03
C ALA A 197 52.05 7.31 -1.38
N GLY A 198 51.97 6.85 -2.61
CA GLY A 198 52.85 5.83 -3.17
C GLY A 198 53.24 6.25 -4.58
N ALA A 199 54.42 6.85 -4.68
CA ALA A 199 55.03 7.33 -5.90
C ALA A 199 55.20 6.23 -6.94
N PHE A 200 54.70 6.47 -8.15
CA PHE A 200 55.30 5.89 -9.36
C PHE A 200 55.88 7.03 -10.19
N ALA A 201 57.13 7.32 -9.89
CA ALA A 201 57.99 8.13 -10.73
C ALA A 201 58.34 7.33 -12.00
N SER A 202 58.05 7.95 -13.14
CA SER A 202 58.97 8.20 -14.25
C SER A 202 60.08 7.17 -14.51
N ALA A 203 60.00 6.52 -15.67
CA ALA A 203 61.19 6.10 -16.42
C ALA A 203 60.91 6.27 -17.93
N ALA A 204 61.44 7.36 -18.47
CA ALA A 204 61.63 7.60 -19.89
C ALA A 204 62.86 6.84 -20.40
N ALA A 205 62.76 6.23 -21.58
CA ALA A 205 63.83 5.93 -22.55
C ALA A 205 63.25 4.90 -23.56
N ALA A 206 63.45 4.94 -24.86
CA ALA A 206 64.08 5.84 -25.80
C ALA A 206 63.57 5.38 -27.18
N ALA A 207 63.33 6.30 -28.11
CA ALA A 207 63.13 6.01 -29.52
C ALA A 207 64.50 5.98 -30.25
N PRO A 208 64.54 5.95 -31.60
CA PRO A 208 64.56 4.85 -32.58
C PRO A 208 65.98 4.80 -33.24
N PRO A 209 66.30 4.49 -34.53
CA PRO A 209 65.50 4.05 -35.71
C PRO A 209 66.12 2.92 -36.58
N SER A 210 65.31 2.37 -37.49
CA SER A 210 65.48 2.39 -38.96
C SER A 210 64.45 1.51 -39.66
#